data_AF-A0A259IVW5-F1
#
_entry.id   AF-A0A259IVW5-F1
#
_cell.length_a   1.000
_cell.length_b   1.000
_cell.length_c   1.000
_cell.angle_alpha   90.00
_cell.angle_beta   90.00
_cell.angle_gamma   90.00
#
_symmetry.space_group_name_H-M   'P 1'
#
loop_
_entity.id
_entity.type
_entity.pdbx_description
1 polymer ?
#
loop_
_entity_poly.entity_id
_entity_poly.type
_entity_poly.pdbx_seq_one_letter_code
_entity_poly.pdbx_strand_id
1 'polypeptide(L)'
;QGSAPGAKCGQSAPIGAPNVGWLRDFDVGDNRLEIYQPQIETWDGDTITGRSALAIGPKDGAPTYGFAQFTARAQVDKSAGLVQLSDIKVDKVEVVTAPDKVPMVKAAIDQRLPKNGLVARLDQLQASYAVNQKIEALRTQPVDNSPPKIVFTDTLTILVPISGEPAMRSVQGAPAYQRVFNTRALILQDSNGVFHLQAAGTWYESSSLAGTWLVTPKPSADLQAAASAALKQAEADPLLNKDGKAITPPPAILVSSVPTELIQTNGQPQMLPVDGTQLLTMSNADHAVFMETASNSFYVLISGRWFKSAGMNGPWTFVASDALPADFKKISPNDPQANVLVSVAGTPQAKEAAIAATIPQTSTVKRSTTTTVSYSGAPQFAPVEGTALKYAVNT
;
A
#
# COMPACT_ATOMS: atom_id res chain seq x y z
N GLN A 1 1.05 -20.73 22.86
CA GLN A 1 -0.13 -20.52 23.71
C GLN A 1 -0.07 -19.09 24.22
N GLY A 2 -1.07 -18.29 23.92
CA GLY A 2 -1.10 -16.87 24.24
C GLY A 2 -2.28 -16.22 23.54
N SER A 3 -3.47 -16.78 23.79
CA SER A 3 -4.74 -16.25 23.30
C SER A 3 -4.93 -14.83 23.86
N ALA A 4 -4.98 -13.84 22.97
CA ALA A 4 -5.46 -12.51 23.34
C ALA A 4 -6.94 -12.63 23.75
N PRO A 5 -7.37 -12.04 24.89
CA PRO A 5 -8.76 -12.10 25.28
C PRO A 5 -9.57 -11.23 24.31
N GLY A 6 -10.40 -11.90 23.50
CA GLY A 6 -11.42 -11.24 22.70
C GLY A 6 -12.32 -10.43 23.62
N ALA A 7 -12.25 -9.11 23.50
CA ALA A 7 -13.27 -8.24 24.07
C ALA A 7 -14.59 -8.62 23.39
N LYS A 8 -15.49 -9.26 24.15
CA LYS A 8 -16.88 -9.44 23.74
C LYS A 8 -17.50 -8.05 23.57
N CYS A 9 -17.50 -7.54 22.34
CA CYS A 9 -18.23 -6.33 22.01
C CYS A 9 -19.72 -6.70 21.96
N GLY A 10 -20.54 -5.93 22.68
CA GLY A 10 -21.94 -6.25 22.94
C GLY A 10 -22.76 -6.42 21.67
N GLN A 11 -23.25 -7.63 21.45
CA GLN A 11 -24.30 -7.93 20.49
C GLN A 11 -25.56 -7.13 20.86
N SER A 12 -26.17 -6.46 19.89
CA SER A 12 -27.52 -5.84 19.91
C SER A 12 -27.74 -4.42 20.46
N ALA A 13 -26.70 -3.64 20.80
CA ALA A 13 -26.91 -2.26 21.27
C ALA A 13 -27.39 -1.30 20.14
N PRO A 14 -28.33 -0.36 20.41
CA PRO A 14 -28.69 0.70 19.46
C PRO A 14 -27.48 1.54 19.04
N ILE A 15 -27.51 2.09 17.83
CA ILE A 15 -26.55 3.12 17.43
C ILE A 15 -26.70 4.28 18.43
N GLY A 16 -25.59 4.72 19.04
CA GLY A 16 -25.58 5.84 19.99
C GLY A 16 -25.55 5.52 21.48
N ALA A 17 -25.37 4.26 21.89
CA ALA A 17 -25.23 3.94 23.30
C ALA A 17 -24.04 4.70 23.96
N PRO A 18 -24.25 5.36 25.13
CA PRO A 18 -23.19 6.09 25.84
C PRO A 18 -21.97 5.20 26.15
N ASN A 19 -20.76 5.76 26.08
CA ASN A 19 -19.49 5.08 26.38
C ASN A 19 -19.07 3.94 25.44
N VAL A 20 -19.74 3.73 24.31
CA VAL A 20 -19.29 2.78 23.29
C VAL A 20 -18.56 3.54 22.19
N GLY A 21 -17.31 3.16 21.91
CA GLY A 21 -16.56 3.64 20.75
C GLY A 21 -17.40 3.53 19.47
N TRP A 22 -17.17 4.42 18.51
CA TRP A 22 -18.14 4.59 17.44
C TRP A 22 -18.37 3.32 16.59
N LEU A 23 -17.35 2.47 16.36
CA LEU A 23 -17.50 1.28 15.50
C LEU A 23 -18.71 0.45 15.97
N ARG A 24 -19.71 0.35 15.09
CA ARG A 24 -20.91 -0.47 15.33
C ARG A 24 -20.85 -1.67 14.43
N ASP A 25 -20.89 -2.84 15.03
CA ASP A 25 -20.91 -4.11 14.34
C ASP A 25 -22.13 -4.92 14.79
N PHE A 26 -22.76 -5.62 13.86
CA PHE A 26 -23.86 -6.53 14.19
C PHE A 26 -24.10 -7.53 13.07
N ASP A 27 -24.76 -8.62 13.43
CA ASP A 27 -25.10 -9.68 12.49
C ASP A 27 -26.36 -9.31 11.71
N VAL A 28 -26.35 -9.61 10.40
CA VAL A 28 -27.45 -9.39 9.46
C VAL A 28 -27.56 -10.63 8.57
N GLY A 29 -28.47 -11.54 8.94
CA GLY A 29 -28.50 -12.89 8.38
C GLY A 29 -27.21 -13.64 8.72
N ASP A 30 -26.61 -14.29 7.73
CA ASP A 30 -25.30 -14.96 7.85
C ASP A 30 -24.10 -14.01 7.72
N ASN A 31 -24.35 -12.72 7.48
CA ASN A 31 -23.32 -11.71 7.34
C ASN A 31 -23.09 -10.91 8.63
N ARG A 32 -21.91 -10.30 8.70
CA ARG A 32 -21.53 -9.27 9.64
C ARG A 32 -21.54 -7.92 8.93
N LEU A 33 -22.30 -6.95 9.47
CA LEU A 33 -22.27 -5.56 9.04
C LEU A 33 -21.46 -4.75 10.05
N GLU A 34 -20.48 -4.01 9.55
CA GLU A 34 -19.71 -3.02 10.31
C GLU A 34 -19.99 -1.62 9.76
N ILE A 35 -20.19 -0.67 10.65
CA ILE A 35 -20.46 0.74 10.37
C ILE A 35 -19.36 1.57 11.04
N TYR A 36 -18.53 2.20 10.21
CA TYR A 36 -17.41 3.02 10.64
C TYR A 36 -17.85 4.42 11.07
N GLN A 37 -16.91 5.23 11.56
CA GLN A 37 -17.21 6.60 11.98
C GLN A 37 -17.73 7.46 10.83
N PRO A 38 -18.89 8.14 10.99
CA PRO A 38 -19.42 9.02 9.99
C PRO A 38 -18.49 10.20 9.84
N GLN A 39 -18.32 10.56 8.59
CA GLN A 39 -17.60 11.72 8.13
C GLN A 39 -18.65 12.79 7.82
N ILE A 40 -18.58 13.93 8.52
CA ILE A 40 -19.49 15.05 8.30
C ILE A 40 -19.07 15.80 7.03
N GLU A 41 -19.92 15.79 6.02
CA GLU A 41 -19.65 16.38 4.71
C GLU A 41 -20.09 17.83 4.66
N THR A 42 -21.32 18.11 5.10
CA THR A 42 -21.86 19.47 5.19
C THR A 42 -22.50 19.71 6.55
N TRP A 43 -22.46 20.98 6.97
CA TRP A 43 -23.16 21.46 8.14
C TRP A 43 -23.64 22.88 7.84
N ASP A 44 -24.88 22.99 7.37
CA ASP A 44 -25.50 24.26 7.00
C ASP A 44 -26.71 24.53 7.91
N GLY A 45 -26.64 25.62 8.66
CA GLY A 45 -27.59 25.92 9.73
C GLY A 45 -27.71 24.76 10.72
N ASP A 46 -28.89 24.17 10.77
CA ASP A 46 -29.21 23.03 11.62
C ASP A 46 -29.32 21.71 10.84
N THR A 47 -28.88 21.66 9.58
CA THR A 47 -28.85 20.45 8.78
C THR A 47 -27.41 19.96 8.62
N ILE A 48 -27.21 18.69 8.94
CA ILE A 48 -25.94 17.99 8.74
C ILE A 48 -26.15 16.89 7.69
N THR A 49 -25.23 16.82 6.72
CA THR A 49 -25.09 15.64 5.88
C THR A 49 -23.76 14.96 6.17
N GLY A 50 -23.75 13.64 6.04
CA GLY A 50 -22.53 12.88 6.16
C GLY A 50 -22.64 11.52 5.52
N ARG A 51 -21.52 10.81 5.54
CA ARG A 51 -21.45 9.42 5.10
C ARG A 51 -20.73 8.57 6.12
N SER A 52 -21.14 7.32 6.24
CA SER A 52 -20.41 6.29 6.95
C SER A 52 -19.91 5.25 5.96
N ALA A 53 -18.64 4.88 6.03
CA ALA A 53 -18.18 3.66 5.37
C ALA A 53 -18.81 2.44 6.04
N LEU A 54 -18.99 1.38 5.26
CA LEU A 54 -19.61 0.11 5.65
C LEU A 54 -18.70 -1.05 5.21
N ALA A 55 -18.69 -2.12 5.99
CA ALA A 55 -18.15 -3.42 5.57
C ALA A 55 -19.21 -4.51 5.80
N ILE A 56 -19.52 -5.31 4.77
CA ILE A 56 -20.55 -6.36 4.82
C ILE A 56 -20.03 -7.67 4.20
N GLY A 57 -19.97 -8.74 4.99
CA GLY A 57 -19.52 -10.04 4.51
C GLY A 57 -19.72 -11.17 5.51
N PRO A 58 -19.26 -12.39 5.19
CA PRO A 58 -19.26 -13.50 6.14
C PRO A 58 -18.48 -13.13 7.41
N LYS A 59 -18.88 -13.66 8.56
CA LYS A 59 -18.26 -13.35 9.87
C LYS A 59 -16.75 -13.58 9.91
N ASP A 60 -16.28 -14.65 9.26
CA ASP A 60 -14.87 -15.04 9.20
C ASP A 60 -14.30 -14.91 7.78
N GLY A 61 -14.89 -14.05 6.95
CA GLY A 61 -14.53 -13.86 5.55
C GLY A 61 -14.16 -12.41 5.22
N ALA A 62 -13.61 -12.21 4.01
CA ALA A 62 -13.36 -10.86 3.51
C ALA A 62 -14.70 -10.14 3.28
N PRO A 63 -14.91 -8.94 3.86
CA PRO A 63 -16.11 -8.16 3.61
C PRO A 63 -16.03 -7.43 2.27
N THR A 64 -17.21 -7.05 1.77
CA THR A 64 -17.35 -6.06 0.71
C THR A 64 -17.57 -4.68 1.33
N TYR A 65 -16.96 -3.66 0.77
CA TYR A 65 -17.06 -2.29 1.28
C TYR A 65 -18.12 -1.45 0.55
N GLY A 66 -18.68 -0.51 1.28
CA GLY A 66 -19.71 0.40 0.79
C GLY A 66 -19.82 1.65 1.64
N PHE A 67 -20.86 2.45 1.40
CA PHE A 67 -21.18 3.59 2.26
C PHE A 67 -22.69 3.75 2.47
N ALA A 68 -23.05 4.36 3.60
CA ALA A 68 -24.37 4.92 3.85
C ALA A 68 -24.26 6.45 3.94
N GLN A 69 -24.99 7.15 3.09
CA GLN A 69 -25.19 8.60 3.23
C GLN A 69 -26.41 8.86 4.10
N PHE A 70 -26.29 9.88 4.95
CA PHE A 70 -27.36 10.29 5.85
C PHE A 70 -27.49 11.80 5.93
N THR A 71 -28.70 12.21 6.28
CA THR A 71 -29.05 13.58 6.67
C THR A 71 -29.61 13.57 8.09
N ALA A 72 -29.32 14.59 8.88
CA ALA A 72 -29.85 14.77 10.22
C ALA A 72 -30.05 16.25 10.54
N ARG A 73 -30.93 16.55 11.50
CA ARG A 73 -31.04 17.86 12.13
C ARG A 73 -30.11 17.93 13.33
N ALA A 74 -29.43 19.05 13.53
CA ALA A 74 -28.41 19.23 14.55
C ALA A 74 -28.72 20.42 15.44
N GLN A 75 -28.99 20.15 16.71
CA GLN A 75 -29.15 21.18 17.74
C GLN A 75 -27.91 21.20 18.64
N VAL A 76 -27.21 22.33 18.65
CA VAL A 76 -25.95 22.50 19.39
C VAL A 76 -26.20 23.07 20.77
N ASP A 77 -25.77 22.35 21.81
CA ASP A 77 -25.61 22.89 23.16
C ASP A 77 -24.12 23.21 23.41
N LYS A 78 -23.77 24.49 23.23
CA LYS A 78 -22.39 24.96 23.41
C LYS A 78 -21.93 24.87 24.86
N SER A 79 -22.84 25.00 25.83
CA SER A 79 -22.51 24.99 27.25
C SER A 79 -22.14 23.59 27.74
N ALA A 80 -22.83 22.57 27.22
CA ALA A 80 -22.53 21.17 27.48
C ALA A 80 -21.46 20.58 26.55
N GLY A 81 -21.14 21.26 25.44
CA GLY A 81 -20.25 20.73 24.40
C GLY A 81 -20.85 19.54 23.65
N LEU A 82 -22.17 19.51 23.51
CA LEU A 82 -22.94 18.41 22.93
C LEU A 82 -23.75 18.87 21.73
N VAL A 83 -24.08 17.93 20.86
CA VAL A 83 -24.98 18.11 19.72
C VAL A 83 -26.02 17.01 19.77
N GLN A 84 -27.29 17.40 19.80
CA GLN A 84 -28.42 16.50 19.59
C GLN A 84 -28.67 16.39 18.09
N LEU A 85 -28.50 15.20 17.54
CA LEU A 85 -28.87 14.85 16.19
C LEU A 85 -30.28 14.25 16.20
N SER A 86 -31.23 14.82 15.47
CA SER A 86 -32.60 14.31 15.31
C SER A 86 -32.91 14.08 13.84
N ASP A 87 -34.06 13.44 13.56
CA ASP A 87 -34.54 13.17 12.20
C ASP A 87 -33.49 12.53 11.27
N ILE A 88 -32.70 11.60 11.83
CA ILE A 88 -31.64 10.91 11.10
C ILE A 88 -32.28 10.04 10.03
N LYS A 89 -31.92 10.28 8.77
CA LYS A 89 -32.40 9.53 7.61
C LYS A 89 -31.20 8.99 6.84
N VAL A 90 -31.24 7.71 6.52
CA VAL A 90 -30.29 7.11 5.56
C VAL A 90 -30.86 7.29 4.17
N ASP A 91 -30.33 8.27 3.46
CA ASP A 91 -30.80 8.69 2.14
C ASP A 91 -30.36 7.70 1.06
N LYS A 92 -29.15 7.14 1.21
CA LYS A 92 -28.57 6.22 0.24
C LYS A 92 -27.66 5.19 0.92
N VAL A 93 -27.72 3.95 0.43
CA VAL A 93 -26.74 2.90 0.72
C VAL A 93 -26.17 2.42 -0.61
N GLU A 94 -24.86 2.25 -0.70
CA GLU A 94 -24.18 1.76 -1.89
C GLU A 94 -23.13 0.71 -1.50
N VAL A 95 -23.18 -0.45 -2.16
CA VAL A 95 -22.21 -1.55 -2.05
C VAL A 95 -21.90 -2.02 -3.47
N VAL A 96 -20.91 -1.40 -4.12
CA VAL A 96 -20.81 -1.39 -5.59
C VAL A 96 -20.57 -2.76 -6.20
N THR A 97 -19.77 -3.59 -5.54
CA THR A 97 -19.42 -4.95 -5.98
C THR A 97 -20.38 -6.03 -5.46
N ALA A 98 -21.33 -5.67 -4.58
CA ALA A 98 -22.41 -6.54 -4.11
C ALA A 98 -23.75 -5.77 -3.98
N PRO A 99 -24.30 -5.28 -5.10
CA PRO A 99 -25.49 -4.41 -5.10
C PRO A 99 -26.75 -5.11 -4.57
N ASP A 100 -26.79 -6.44 -4.65
CA ASP A 100 -27.83 -7.30 -4.09
C ASP A 100 -27.93 -7.19 -2.55
N LYS A 101 -26.83 -6.83 -1.86
CA LYS A 101 -26.82 -6.64 -0.40
C LYS A 101 -27.41 -5.31 0.06
N VAL A 102 -27.60 -4.34 -0.83
CA VAL A 102 -28.02 -2.96 -0.48
C VAL A 102 -29.35 -2.92 0.29
N PRO A 103 -30.44 -3.59 -0.14
CA PRO A 103 -31.72 -3.54 0.58
C PRO A 103 -31.62 -4.09 2.01
N MET A 104 -30.88 -5.19 2.18
CA MET A 104 -30.64 -5.83 3.47
C MET A 104 -29.87 -4.90 4.41
N VAL A 105 -28.78 -4.29 3.93
CA VAL A 105 -27.96 -3.35 4.69
C VAL A 105 -28.80 -2.13 5.11
N LYS A 106 -29.55 -1.53 4.17
CA LYS A 106 -30.39 -0.36 4.48
C LYS A 106 -31.42 -0.68 5.56
N ALA A 107 -32.16 -1.78 5.42
CA ALA A 107 -33.16 -2.18 6.41
C ALA A 107 -32.54 -2.40 7.80
N ALA A 108 -31.35 -3.01 7.85
CA ALA A 108 -30.66 -3.28 9.11
C ALA A 108 -30.19 -2.00 9.82
N ILE A 109 -29.77 -0.97 9.07
CA ILE A 109 -29.44 0.36 9.61
C ILE A 109 -30.71 1.07 10.08
N ASP A 110 -31.73 1.16 9.22
CA ASP A 110 -32.99 1.86 9.52
C ASP A 110 -33.65 1.33 10.81
N GLN A 111 -33.63 0.00 11.02
CA GLN A 111 -34.17 -0.63 12.24
C GLN A 111 -33.42 -0.27 13.53
N ARG A 112 -32.15 0.14 13.42
CA ARG A 112 -31.26 0.42 14.56
C ARG A 112 -31.05 1.90 14.81
N LEU A 113 -31.58 2.77 13.94
CA LEU A 113 -31.56 4.21 14.17
C LEU A 113 -32.43 4.53 15.41
N PRO A 114 -31.89 5.24 16.40
CA PRO A 114 -32.65 5.62 17.57
C PRO A 114 -33.74 6.64 17.22
N LYS A 115 -34.98 6.34 17.58
CA LYS A 115 -36.14 7.21 17.32
C LYS A 115 -36.02 8.60 17.95
N ASN A 116 -35.29 8.70 19.06
CA ASN A 116 -35.05 9.96 19.78
C ASN A 116 -33.77 10.67 19.32
N GLY A 117 -33.12 10.17 18.26
CA GLY A 117 -31.88 10.73 17.76
C GLY A 117 -30.63 10.29 18.55
N LEU A 118 -29.51 10.95 18.25
CA LEU A 118 -28.18 10.65 18.80
C LEU A 118 -27.60 11.88 19.48
N VAL A 119 -26.92 11.68 20.61
CA VAL A 119 -26.09 12.73 21.21
C VAL A 119 -24.64 12.47 20.83
N ALA A 120 -23.99 13.47 20.25
CA ALA A 120 -22.58 13.44 19.92
C ALA A 120 -21.85 14.61 20.57
N ARG A 121 -20.54 14.48 20.73
CA ARG A 121 -19.69 15.57 21.21
C ARG A 121 -19.47 16.60 20.10
N LEU A 122 -19.63 17.87 20.42
CA LEU A 122 -19.48 18.96 19.45
C LEU A 122 -18.06 19.00 18.85
N ASP A 123 -17.04 18.82 19.69
CA ASP A 123 -15.63 18.77 19.28
C ASP A 123 -15.35 17.68 18.24
N GLN A 124 -15.93 16.49 18.40
CA GLN A 124 -15.78 15.35 17.51
C GLN A 124 -16.43 15.61 16.14
N LEU A 125 -17.62 16.20 16.11
CA LEU A 125 -18.29 16.56 14.85
C LEU A 125 -17.56 17.68 14.12
N GLN A 126 -17.11 18.71 14.84
CA GLN A 126 -16.30 19.80 14.28
C GLN A 126 -14.96 19.30 13.76
N ALA A 127 -14.29 18.40 14.49
CA ALA A 127 -13.05 17.78 14.05
C ALA A 127 -13.27 16.96 12.77
N SER A 128 -14.33 16.15 12.70
CA SER A 128 -14.69 15.39 11.49
C SER A 128 -14.91 16.32 10.30
N TYR A 129 -15.71 17.39 10.47
CA TYR A 129 -15.98 18.38 9.42
C TYR A 129 -14.70 19.09 8.96
N ALA A 130 -13.89 19.59 9.90
CA ALA A 130 -12.64 20.29 9.59
C ALA A 130 -11.61 19.40 8.90
N VAL A 131 -11.52 18.12 9.30
CA VAL A 131 -10.68 17.12 8.63
C VAL A 131 -11.15 16.90 7.19
N ASN A 132 -12.45 16.75 6.96
CA ASN A 132 -12.98 16.56 5.60
C ASN A 132 -12.72 17.77 4.69
N GLN A 133 -12.92 19.00 5.19
CA GLN A 133 -12.58 20.23 4.47
C GLN A 133 -11.09 20.28 4.10
N LYS A 134 -10.21 19.84 5.02
CA LYS A 134 -8.76 19.76 4.75
C LYS A 134 -8.40 18.62 3.78
N ILE A 135 -9.05 17.46 3.87
CA ILE A 135 -8.82 16.33 2.95
C ILE A 135 -9.17 16.74 1.52
N GLU A 136 -10.28 17.45 1.31
CA GLU A 136 -10.65 18.00 0.00
C GLU A 136 -9.55 18.92 -0.55
N ALA A 137 -8.99 19.80 0.29
CA ALA A 137 -7.88 20.67 -0.09
C ALA A 137 -6.58 19.89 -0.38
N LEU A 138 -6.31 18.80 0.35
CA LEU A 138 -5.10 17.97 0.19
C LEU A 138 -5.13 17.04 -1.04
N ARG A 139 -6.31 16.75 -1.62
CA ARG A 139 -6.42 15.99 -2.89
C ARG A 139 -5.73 16.68 -4.08
N THR A 140 -5.28 17.92 -3.92
CA THR A 140 -4.64 18.73 -4.97
C THR A 140 -3.12 18.61 -5.02
N GLN A 141 -2.48 17.85 -4.11
CA GLN A 141 -1.03 17.71 -4.13
C GLN A 141 -0.59 16.89 -5.35
N PRO A 142 0.28 17.43 -6.22
CA PRO A 142 0.78 16.70 -7.37
C PRO A 142 1.64 15.53 -6.89
N VAL A 143 1.27 14.32 -7.33
CA VAL A 143 2.08 13.11 -7.12
C VAL A 143 3.10 13.01 -8.23
N ASP A 144 4.36 12.73 -7.89
CA ASP A 144 5.38 12.45 -8.89
C ASP A 144 5.07 11.12 -9.60
N ASN A 145 4.79 11.23 -10.89
CA ASN A 145 4.47 10.11 -11.78
C ASN A 145 5.59 9.84 -12.79
N SER A 146 6.80 10.36 -12.53
CA SER A 146 8.00 9.95 -13.24
C SER A 146 8.11 8.42 -13.21
N PRO A 147 8.18 7.74 -14.37
CA PRO A 147 8.29 6.29 -14.40
C PRO A 147 9.62 5.87 -13.77
N PRO A 148 9.63 4.84 -12.89
CA PRO A 148 10.89 4.22 -12.52
C PRO A 148 11.53 3.58 -13.76
N LYS A 149 12.81 3.23 -13.67
CA LYS A 149 13.42 2.33 -14.65
C LYS A 149 12.73 0.97 -14.54
N ILE A 150 11.97 0.58 -15.56
CA ILE A 150 11.29 -0.72 -15.58
C ILE A 150 12.16 -1.70 -16.36
N VAL A 151 12.55 -2.81 -15.72
CA VAL A 151 13.42 -3.84 -16.29
C VAL A 151 12.69 -5.17 -16.31
N PHE A 152 12.62 -5.79 -17.48
CA PHE A 152 12.08 -7.14 -17.66
C PHE A 152 13.20 -8.18 -17.63
N THR A 153 13.02 -9.29 -16.92
CA THR A 153 13.90 -10.45 -16.95
C THR A 153 13.11 -11.74 -17.10
N ASP A 154 13.64 -12.72 -17.82
CA ASP A 154 13.04 -14.05 -18.02
C ASP A 154 13.68 -15.15 -17.16
N THR A 155 14.59 -14.74 -16.28
CA THR A 155 15.30 -15.59 -15.32
C THR A 155 15.20 -14.98 -13.94
N LEU A 156 15.30 -15.84 -12.92
CA LEU A 156 15.26 -15.41 -11.53
C LEU A 156 16.38 -14.39 -11.26
N THR A 157 15.97 -13.17 -10.94
CA THR A 157 16.82 -12.02 -10.75
C THR A 157 16.47 -11.34 -9.42
N ILE A 158 17.48 -10.89 -8.69
CA ILE A 158 17.30 -10.07 -7.49
C ILE A 158 17.69 -8.63 -7.80
N LEU A 159 16.74 -7.71 -7.59
CA LEU A 159 17.00 -6.28 -7.57
C LEU A 159 17.60 -5.89 -6.22
N VAL A 160 18.80 -5.30 -6.24
CA VAL A 160 19.50 -4.76 -5.08
C VAL A 160 19.51 -3.23 -5.17
N PRO A 161 18.57 -2.54 -4.51
CA PRO A 161 18.49 -1.09 -4.55
C PRO A 161 19.58 -0.44 -3.68
N ILE A 162 20.14 0.66 -4.17
CA ILE A 162 20.99 1.61 -3.46
C ILE A 162 20.22 2.93 -3.40
N SER A 163 20.08 3.50 -2.20
CA SER A 163 19.35 4.75 -2.00
C SER A 163 20.16 5.96 -2.47
N GLY A 164 20.02 6.32 -3.75
CA GLY A 164 20.77 7.42 -4.38
C GLY A 164 22.22 7.04 -4.67
N GLU A 165 23.11 8.04 -4.70
CA GLU A 165 24.54 7.82 -4.98
C GLU A 165 25.20 6.88 -3.94
N PRO A 166 26.02 5.89 -4.36
CA PRO A 166 26.65 4.95 -3.44
C PRO A 166 27.47 5.62 -2.33
N ALA A 167 27.09 5.34 -1.07
CA ALA A 167 27.75 5.90 0.11
C ALA A 167 28.81 4.93 0.64
N MET A 168 30.06 5.14 0.28
CA MET A 168 31.18 4.29 0.72
C MET A 168 31.61 4.57 2.16
N ARG A 169 31.88 3.52 2.94
CA ARG A 169 32.36 3.58 4.32
C ARG A 169 33.44 2.54 4.58
N SER A 170 34.51 2.89 5.29
CA SER A 170 35.57 1.95 5.65
C SER A 170 35.06 0.84 6.58
N VAL A 171 35.55 -0.38 6.38
CA VAL A 171 35.26 -1.52 7.26
C VAL A 171 36.29 -1.58 8.40
N GLN A 172 35.85 -1.44 9.64
CA GLN A 172 36.76 -1.46 10.79
C GLN A 172 37.41 -2.83 10.95
N GLY A 173 38.74 -2.88 10.97
CA GLY A 173 39.50 -4.14 11.02
C GLY A 173 39.76 -4.79 9.65
N ALA A 174 39.29 -4.19 8.55
CA ALA A 174 39.58 -4.61 7.18
C ALA A 174 39.85 -3.39 6.28
N PRO A 175 41.01 -2.71 6.43
CA PRO A 175 41.29 -1.42 5.78
C PRO A 175 41.38 -1.50 4.25
N ALA A 176 41.56 -2.68 3.68
CA ALA A 176 41.53 -2.92 2.23
C ALA A 176 40.11 -2.93 1.64
N TYR A 177 39.08 -2.79 2.47
CA TYR A 177 37.68 -2.87 2.06
C TYR A 177 36.86 -1.64 2.49
N GLN A 178 35.96 -1.25 1.61
CA GLN A 178 34.90 -0.28 1.89
C GLN A 178 33.53 -0.93 1.66
N ARG A 179 32.51 -0.55 2.42
CA ARG A 179 31.12 -1.00 2.28
C ARG A 179 30.28 0.08 1.62
N VAL A 180 29.40 -0.32 0.69
CA VAL A 180 28.27 0.53 0.25
C VAL A 180 27.22 0.52 1.36
N PHE A 181 27.01 1.66 2.02
CA PHE A 181 26.25 1.72 3.26
C PHE A 181 24.75 1.99 3.06
N ASN A 182 24.38 2.70 2.00
CA ASN A 182 23.00 3.06 1.67
C ASN A 182 22.27 1.97 0.87
N THR A 183 22.45 0.72 1.26
CA THR A 183 21.73 -0.45 0.74
C THR A 183 21.53 -1.45 1.87
N ARG A 184 20.48 -2.27 1.77
CA ARG A 184 20.22 -3.33 2.76
C ARG A 184 21.14 -4.54 2.55
N ALA A 185 21.63 -4.77 1.34
CA ALA A 185 22.51 -5.89 1.04
C ALA A 185 23.96 -5.63 1.50
N LEU A 186 24.76 -6.69 1.66
CA LEU A 186 26.18 -6.53 1.92
C LEU A 186 26.94 -6.38 0.60
N ILE A 187 27.30 -5.14 0.24
CA ILE A 187 28.22 -4.86 -0.87
C ILE A 187 29.51 -4.28 -0.32
N LEU A 188 30.64 -4.91 -0.63
CA LEU A 188 31.99 -4.47 -0.31
C LEU A 188 32.73 -4.11 -1.60
N GLN A 189 33.66 -3.16 -1.54
CA GLN A 189 34.61 -2.88 -2.59
C GLN A 189 36.02 -3.10 -2.04
N ASP A 190 36.84 -3.85 -2.75
CA ASP A 190 38.25 -4.06 -2.39
C ASP A 190 39.16 -2.93 -2.91
N SER A 191 40.45 -2.99 -2.56
CA SER A 191 41.45 -1.99 -2.96
C SER A 191 41.72 -1.94 -4.46
N ASN A 192 41.34 -2.97 -5.22
CA ASN A 192 41.44 -3.00 -6.68
C ASN A 192 40.20 -2.40 -7.35
N GLY A 193 39.22 -1.98 -6.56
CA GLY A 193 37.97 -1.40 -7.03
C GLY A 193 36.91 -2.44 -7.40
N VAL A 194 37.13 -3.73 -7.16
CA VAL A 194 36.16 -4.79 -7.45
C VAL A 194 35.09 -4.78 -6.36
N PHE A 195 33.82 -4.78 -6.79
CA PHE A 195 32.68 -4.91 -5.90
C PHE A 195 32.36 -6.39 -5.66
N HIS A 196 32.02 -6.72 -4.42
CA HIS A 196 31.67 -8.04 -3.91
C HIS A 196 30.31 -7.94 -3.22
N LEU A 197 29.35 -8.76 -3.62
CA LEU A 197 28.00 -8.80 -3.05
C LEU A 197 27.75 -10.18 -2.44
N GLN A 198 27.23 -10.21 -1.21
CA GLN A 198 26.66 -11.41 -0.62
C GLN A 198 25.14 -11.36 -0.79
N ALA A 199 24.58 -12.31 -1.52
CA ALA A 199 23.15 -12.40 -1.80
C ALA A 199 22.71 -13.85 -2.02
N ALA A 200 21.53 -14.23 -1.53
CA ALA A 200 20.92 -15.53 -1.75
C ALA A 200 21.82 -16.74 -1.37
N GLY A 201 22.71 -16.54 -0.38
CA GLY A 201 23.67 -17.55 0.07
C GLY A 201 24.89 -17.73 -0.84
N THR A 202 25.10 -16.83 -1.80
CA THR A 202 26.19 -16.88 -2.78
C THR A 202 26.97 -15.56 -2.78
N TRP A 203 28.26 -15.61 -3.10
CA TRP A 203 29.06 -14.42 -3.38
C TRP A 203 29.05 -14.09 -4.86
N TYR A 204 28.99 -12.81 -5.17
CA TYR A 204 29.10 -12.28 -6.53
C TYR A 204 30.18 -11.20 -6.59
N GLU A 205 30.77 -11.00 -7.76
CA GLU A 205 31.69 -9.92 -8.03
C GLU A 205 31.33 -9.14 -9.30
N SER A 206 31.67 -7.85 -9.32
CA SER A 206 31.58 -7.01 -10.51
C SER A 206 32.61 -5.89 -10.48
N SER A 207 33.06 -5.43 -11.64
CA SER A 207 33.93 -4.26 -11.76
C SER A 207 33.19 -2.93 -11.57
N SER A 208 31.85 -2.94 -11.57
CA SER A 208 31.03 -1.75 -11.31
C SER A 208 29.67 -2.15 -10.73
N LEU A 209 29.06 -1.26 -9.94
CA LEU A 209 27.76 -1.54 -9.32
C LEU A 209 26.68 -1.82 -10.38
N ALA A 210 26.60 -1.04 -11.46
CA ALA A 210 25.64 -1.24 -12.54
C ALA A 210 26.06 -2.30 -13.58
N GLY A 211 27.16 -3.02 -13.33
CA GLY A 211 27.71 -4.00 -14.25
C GLY A 211 27.06 -5.37 -14.15
N THR A 212 27.57 -6.31 -14.95
CA THR A 212 27.24 -7.72 -14.80
C THR A 212 27.90 -8.28 -13.55
N TRP A 213 27.11 -8.94 -12.72
CA TRP A 213 27.58 -9.62 -11.51
C TRP A 213 27.79 -11.10 -11.80
N LEU A 214 28.99 -11.60 -11.50
CA LEU A 214 29.39 -12.99 -11.71
C LEU A 214 29.47 -13.72 -10.38
N VAL A 215 29.06 -14.98 -10.35
CA VAL A 215 29.18 -15.81 -9.15
C VAL A 215 30.64 -16.06 -8.80
N THR A 216 31.01 -15.77 -7.55
CA THR A 216 32.31 -16.06 -6.95
C THR A 216 32.18 -17.28 -6.03
N PRO A 217 32.39 -18.52 -6.52
CA PRO A 217 32.12 -19.73 -5.73
C PRO A 217 33.08 -19.94 -4.55
N LYS A 218 34.25 -19.28 -4.58
CA LYS A 218 35.29 -19.40 -3.54
C LYS A 218 35.76 -17.99 -3.13
N PRO A 219 35.04 -17.29 -2.25
CA PRO A 219 35.46 -15.99 -1.75
C PRO A 219 36.80 -16.11 -0.99
N SER A 220 37.68 -15.12 -1.13
CA SER A 220 38.95 -15.09 -0.41
C SER A 220 38.74 -15.04 1.11
N ALA A 221 39.75 -15.48 1.87
CA ALA A 221 39.69 -15.38 3.34
C ALA A 221 39.58 -13.91 3.79
N ASP A 222 40.25 -12.99 3.09
CA ASP A 222 40.21 -11.56 3.37
C ASP A 222 38.81 -10.98 3.14
N LEU A 223 38.13 -11.37 2.06
CA LEU A 223 36.74 -10.96 1.80
C LEU A 223 35.80 -11.47 2.89
N GLN A 224 35.95 -12.72 3.32
CA GLN A 224 35.14 -13.30 4.40
C GLN A 224 35.38 -12.61 5.75
N ALA A 225 36.64 -12.25 6.05
CA ALA A 225 36.99 -11.49 7.25
C ALA A 225 36.41 -10.08 7.20
N ALA A 226 36.51 -9.40 6.05
CA ALA A 226 35.91 -8.08 5.84
C ALA A 226 34.39 -8.11 5.96
N ALA A 227 33.72 -9.11 5.38
CA ALA A 227 32.28 -9.31 5.53
C ALA A 227 31.87 -9.47 7.01
N SER A 228 32.58 -10.31 7.74
CA SER A 228 32.35 -10.53 9.17
C SER A 228 32.55 -9.26 10.00
N ALA A 229 33.54 -8.44 9.66
CA ALA A 229 33.78 -7.15 10.30
C ALA A 229 32.68 -6.14 9.96
N ALA A 230 32.27 -6.04 8.70
CA ALA A 230 31.22 -5.14 8.24
C ALA A 230 29.86 -5.44 8.88
N LEU A 231 29.53 -6.73 9.05
CA LEU A 231 28.28 -7.17 9.69
C LEU A 231 28.21 -6.85 11.19
N LYS A 232 29.36 -6.70 11.86
CA LYS A 232 29.41 -6.21 13.25
C LYS A 232 29.11 -4.70 13.36
N GLN A 233 29.34 -3.95 12.29
CA GLN A 233 29.09 -2.49 12.26
C GLN A 233 27.63 -2.18 11.92
N ALA A 234 27.05 -2.92 10.97
CA ALA A 234 25.64 -2.84 10.64
C ALA A 234 25.18 -4.17 10.03
N GLU A 235 24.00 -4.63 10.39
CA GLU A 235 23.40 -5.81 9.77
C GLU A 235 23.19 -5.58 8.27
N ALA A 236 23.10 -6.69 7.54
CA ALA A 236 22.73 -6.70 6.12
C ALA A 236 21.70 -7.80 5.89
N ASP A 237 20.79 -7.56 4.96
CA ASP A 237 19.87 -8.57 4.48
C ASP A 237 20.63 -9.56 3.58
N PRO A 238 20.68 -10.86 3.92
CA PRO A 238 21.37 -11.86 3.10
C PRO A 238 20.59 -12.22 1.83
N LEU A 239 19.39 -11.66 1.62
CA LEU A 239 18.53 -11.88 0.45
C LEU A 239 18.25 -13.37 0.20
N LEU A 240 18.05 -14.12 1.28
CA LEU A 240 17.67 -15.53 1.25
C LEU A 240 16.21 -15.68 0.80
N ASN A 241 15.81 -16.90 0.45
CA ASN A 241 14.41 -17.15 0.14
C ASN A 241 13.52 -16.99 1.39
N LYS A 242 12.20 -17.08 1.19
CA LYS A 242 11.19 -16.97 2.26
C LYS A 242 11.37 -17.93 3.45
N ASP A 243 12.08 -19.04 3.24
CA ASP A 243 12.33 -20.06 4.28
C ASP A 243 13.73 -19.88 4.94
N GLY A 244 14.42 -18.78 4.64
CA GLY A 244 15.76 -18.47 5.15
C GLY A 244 16.86 -19.35 4.56
N LYS A 245 16.67 -19.90 3.36
CA LYS A 245 17.64 -20.78 2.69
C LYS A 245 18.29 -20.11 1.47
N ALA A 246 19.48 -20.59 1.12
CA ALA A 246 20.16 -20.24 -0.12
C ALA A 246 19.30 -20.60 -1.34
N ILE A 247 19.45 -19.84 -2.42
CA ILE A 247 18.73 -20.05 -3.68
C ILE A 247 19.64 -20.82 -4.64
N THR A 248 19.13 -21.91 -5.20
CA THR A 248 19.86 -22.76 -6.15
C THR A 248 18.98 -23.00 -7.39
N PRO A 249 19.47 -22.72 -8.61
CA PRO A 249 20.75 -22.08 -8.91
C PRO A 249 20.83 -20.62 -8.41
N PRO A 250 22.05 -20.05 -8.24
CA PRO A 250 22.20 -18.66 -7.84
C PRO A 250 21.49 -17.70 -8.82
N PRO A 251 20.67 -16.75 -8.33
CA PRO A 251 19.94 -15.82 -9.19
C PRO A 251 20.88 -14.80 -9.86
N ALA A 252 20.43 -14.22 -10.97
CA ALA A 252 21.08 -13.04 -11.52
C ALA A 252 20.91 -11.84 -10.56
N ILE A 253 21.84 -10.89 -10.62
CA ILE A 253 21.82 -9.69 -9.77
C ILE A 253 21.67 -8.45 -10.64
N LEU A 254 20.71 -7.61 -10.28
CA LEU A 254 20.55 -6.26 -10.81
C LEU A 254 20.72 -5.27 -9.67
N VAL A 255 21.83 -4.53 -9.64
CA VAL A 255 22.02 -3.43 -8.68
C VAL A 255 21.60 -2.12 -9.33
N SER A 256 20.89 -1.26 -8.60
CA SER A 256 20.45 0.04 -9.11
C SER A 256 20.48 1.13 -8.04
N SER A 257 21.03 2.30 -8.38
CA SER A 257 21.03 3.52 -7.55
C SER A 257 19.88 4.48 -7.87
N VAL A 258 19.01 4.12 -8.82
CA VAL A 258 17.84 4.92 -9.23
C VAL A 258 16.55 4.12 -9.01
N PRO A 259 15.39 4.79 -8.84
CA PRO A 259 14.10 4.10 -8.74
C PRO A 259 13.93 3.12 -9.90
N THR A 260 13.81 1.83 -9.57
CA THR A 260 13.78 0.73 -10.52
C THR A 260 12.72 -0.27 -10.11
N GLU A 261 11.92 -0.72 -11.07
CA GLU A 261 11.00 -1.85 -10.91
C GLU A 261 11.53 -3.02 -11.71
N LEU A 262 11.61 -4.19 -11.09
CA LEU A 262 12.02 -5.44 -11.73
C LEU A 262 10.78 -6.29 -11.96
N ILE A 263 10.48 -6.56 -13.24
CA ILE A 263 9.38 -7.43 -13.65
C ILE A 263 10.00 -8.73 -14.15
N GLN A 264 9.59 -9.84 -13.55
CA GLN A 264 10.15 -11.15 -13.85
C GLN A 264 9.11 -12.03 -14.51
N THR A 265 9.49 -12.67 -15.62
CA THR A 265 8.73 -13.75 -16.22
C THR A 265 9.35 -15.09 -15.89
N ASN A 266 8.52 -16.12 -15.70
CA ASN A 266 9.00 -17.49 -15.62
C ASN A 266 9.30 -18.01 -17.04
N GLY A 267 10.54 -17.83 -17.49
CA GLY A 267 10.95 -18.06 -18.87
C GLY A 267 10.44 -16.99 -19.83
N GLN A 268 10.41 -17.29 -21.12
CA GLN A 268 9.99 -16.34 -22.15
C GLN A 268 8.57 -15.82 -21.92
N PRO A 269 8.27 -14.53 -22.19
CA PRO A 269 6.94 -13.96 -22.00
C PRO A 269 5.82 -14.74 -22.70
N GLN A 270 4.74 -15.01 -21.98
CA GLN A 270 3.57 -15.73 -22.48
C GLN A 270 2.35 -14.81 -22.51
N MET A 271 1.90 -14.44 -23.71
CA MET A 271 0.75 -13.56 -23.91
C MET A 271 -0.52 -14.38 -24.15
N LEU A 272 -1.53 -14.21 -23.31
CA LEU A 272 -2.84 -14.87 -23.43
C LEU A 272 -3.95 -13.83 -23.66
N PRO A 273 -4.98 -14.15 -24.46
CA PRO A 273 -6.12 -13.24 -24.65
C PRO A 273 -6.89 -13.03 -23.35
N VAL A 274 -7.39 -11.81 -23.16
CA VAL A 274 -8.33 -11.47 -22.08
C VAL A 274 -9.74 -11.47 -22.67
N ASP A 275 -10.58 -12.36 -22.19
CA ASP A 275 -11.90 -12.62 -22.76
C ASP A 275 -12.77 -11.35 -22.86
N GLY A 276 -13.40 -11.15 -24.02
CA GLY A 276 -14.28 -10.00 -24.26
C GLY A 276 -13.56 -8.67 -24.49
N THR A 277 -12.24 -8.68 -24.68
CA THR A 277 -11.42 -7.48 -24.88
C THR A 277 -10.43 -7.64 -26.04
N GLN A 278 -9.77 -6.54 -26.41
CA GLN A 278 -8.60 -6.48 -27.31
C GLN A 278 -7.29 -6.40 -26.52
N LEU A 279 -7.24 -7.03 -25.34
CA LEU A 279 -6.05 -7.11 -24.50
C LEU A 279 -5.47 -8.51 -24.54
N LEU A 280 -4.14 -8.59 -24.54
CA LEU A 280 -3.41 -9.77 -24.12
C LEU A 280 -2.82 -9.51 -22.73
N THR A 281 -2.83 -10.49 -21.85
CA THR A 281 -2.12 -10.46 -20.56
C THR A 281 -0.87 -11.32 -20.61
N MET A 282 0.20 -10.87 -19.96
CA MET A 282 1.41 -11.67 -19.77
C MET A 282 1.21 -12.61 -18.57
N SER A 283 0.80 -13.85 -18.82
CA SER A 283 0.32 -14.76 -17.78
C SER A 283 1.39 -15.32 -16.86
N ASN A 284 2.65 -15.28 -17.28
CA ASN A 284 3.80 -15.79 -16.53
C ASN A 284 4.67 -14.68 -15.92
N ALA A 285 4.18 -13.44 -15.85
CA ALA A 285 4.83 -12.34 -15.15
C ALA A 285 4.40 -12.26 -13.68
N ASP A 286 5.29 -11.78 -12.82
CA ASP A 286 4.99 -11.44 -11.42
C ASP A 286 4.22 -10.11 -11.25
N HIS A 287 4.12 -9.34 -12.33
CA HIS A 287 3.34 -8.11 -12.41
C HIS A 287 2.18 -8.25 -13.41
N ALA A 288 1.16 -7.42 -13.20
CA ALA A 288 0.11 -7.21 -14.18
C ALA A 288 0.66 -6.45 -15.41
N VAL A 289 0.92 -7.18 -16.48
CA VAL A 289 1.41 -6.65 -17.76
C VAL A 289 0.43 -7.02 -18.87
N PHE A 290 -0.06 -6.02 -19.58
CA PHE A 290 -0.99 -6.18 -20.69
C PHE A 290 -0.41 -5.61 -21.97
N MET A 291 -0.88 -6.11 -23.12
CA MET A 291 -0.65 -5.52 -24.43
C MET A 291 -2.01 -5.27 -25.09
N GLU A 292 -2.26 -4.04 -25.52
CA GLU A 292 -3.42 -3.69 -26.33
C GLU A 292 -3.14 -4.03 -27.79
N THR A 293 -3.91 -4.93 -28.39
CA THR A 293 -3.63 -5.43 -29.75
C THR A 293 -3.88 -4.39 -30.84
N ALA A 294 -4.75 -3.41 -30.59
CA ALA A 294 -5.04 -2.33 -31.54
C ALA A 294 -3.85 -1.38 -31.75
N SER A 295 -3.06 -1.13 -30.70
CA SER A 295 -1.93 -0.20 -30.72
C SER A 295 -0.56 -0.88 -30.57
N ASN A 296 -0.55 -2.17 -30.21
CA ASN A 296 0.63 -2.91 -29.75
C ASN A 296 1.36 -2.24 -28.57
N SER A 297 0.64 -1.44 -27.78
CA SER A 297 1.22 -0.80 -26.59
C SER A 297 1.17 -1.74 -25.39
N PHE A 298 2.27 -1.82 -24.66
CA PHE A 298 2.36 -2.50 -23.38
C PHE A 298 1.90 -1.56 -22.26
N TYR A 299 1.22 -2.12 -21.27
CA TYR A 299 0.79 -1.45 -20.05
C TYR A 299 1.23 -2.27 -18.86
N VAL A 300 1.83 -1.64 -17.86
CA VAL A 300 2.17 -2.28 -16.59
C VAL A 300 1.57 -1.51 -15.42
N LEU A 301 1.06 -2.25 -14.45
CA LEU A 301 0.61 -1.71 -13.18
C LEU A 301 1.72 -1.82 -12.12
N ILE A 302 2.16 -0.69 -11.58
CA ILE A 302 3.19 -0.62 -10.53
C ILE A 302 2.65 0.25 -9.39
N SER A 303 2.47 -0.35 -8.21
CA SER A 303 1.97 0.34 -7.01
C SER A 303 0.70 1.18 -7.24
N GLY A 304 -0.25 0.64 -8.01
CA GLY A 304 -1.52 1.33 -8.32
C GLY A 304 -1.46 2.36 -9.48
N ARG A 305 -0.29 2.55 -10.10
CA ARG A 305 -0.07 3.47 -11.23
C ARG A 305 0.20 2.70 -12.51
N TRP A 306 -0.37 3.18 -13.62
CA TRP A 306 -0.18 2.58 -14.92
C TRP A 306 0.93 3.27 -15.69
N PHE A 307 1.74 2.48 -16.38
CA PHE A 307 2.76 2.96 -17.29
C PHE A 307 2.61 2.26 -18.64
N LYS A 308 2.78 3.01 -19.73
CA LYS A 308 2.72 2.48 -21.09
C LYS A 308 4.03 2.64 -21.85
N SER A 309 4.29 1.74 -22.78
CA SER A 309 5.42 1.79 -23.71
C SER A 309 5.08 1.04 -25.02
N ALA A 310 5.91 1.21 -26.04
CA ALA A 310 5.79 0.45 -27.29
C ALA A 310 6.37 -0.97 -27.19
N GLY A 311 7.04 -1.30 -26.08
CA GLY A 311 7.73 -2.57 -25.87
C GLY A 311 8.36 -2.65 -24.49
N MET A 312 8.74 -3.86 -24.07
CA MET A 312 9.23 -4.13 -22.71
C MET A 312 10.45 -3.30 -22.28
N ASN A 313 11.25 -2.80 -23.23
CA ASN A 313 12.43 -1.96 -22.97
C ASN A 313 12.11 -0.47 -22.79
N GLY A 314 10.84 -0.07 -22.86
CA GLY A 314 10.43 1.34 -22.78
C GLY A 314 10.68 2.11 -24.10
N PRO A 315 10.77 3.45 -24.05
CA PRO A 315 10.60 4.27 -22.85
C PRO A 315 9.19 4.13 -22.29
N TRP A 316 9.09 4.15 -20.96
CA TRP A 316 7.82 4.09 -20.26
C TRP A 316 7.28 5.49 -20.01
N THR A 317 5.97 5.63 -20.00
CA THR A 317 5.28 6.89 -19.71
C THR A 317 4.09 6.62 -18.82
N PHE A 318 3.83 7.51 -17.85
CA PHE A 318 2.67 7.39 -16.99
C PHE A 318 1.35 7.49 -17.77
N VAL A 319 0.36 6.72 -17.35
CA VAL A 319 -1.02 6.78 -17.83
C VAL A 319 -1.94 6.92 -16.63
N ALA A 320 -2.76 7.96 -16.62
CA ALA A 320 -3.79 8.13 -15.60
C ALA A 320 -4.81 6.98 -15.68
N SER A 321 -5.35 6.55 -14.54
CA SER A 321 -6.26 5.40 -14.47
C SER A 321 -7.58 5.60 -15.20
N ASP A 322 -7.94 6.84 -15.54
CA ASP A 322 -9.09 7.22 -16.36
C ASP A 322 -8.77 7.40 -17.86
N ALA A 323 -7.49 7.36 -18.22
CA ALA A 323 -6.98 7.48 -19.58
C ALA A 323 -6.52 6.14 -20.20
N LEU A 324 -6.75 5.02 -19.50
CA LEU A 324 -6.52 3.68 -20.04
C LEU A 324 -7.48 3.36 -21.20
N PRO A 325 -7.09 2.42 -22.10
CA PRO A 325 -8.02 1.87 -23.07
C PRO A 325 -9.32 1.38 -22.43
N ALA A 326 -10.45 1.65 -23.09
CA ALA A 326 -11.78 1.32 -22.56
C ALA A 326 -11.95 -0.16 -22.20
N ASP A 327 -11.20 -1.04 -22.87
CA ASP A 327 -11.21 -2.47 -22.66
C ASP A 327 -10.70 -2.91 -21.29
N PHE A 328 -9.86 -2.11 -20.60
CA PHE A 328 -9.48 -2.39 -19.21
C PHE A 328 -10.68 -2.43 -18.25
N LYS A 329 -11.74 -1.65 -18.54
CA LYS A 329 -12.99 -1.65 -17.74
C LYS A 329 -13.87 -2.87 -18.02
N LYS A 330 -13.60 -3.60 -19.11
CA LYS A 330 -14.34 -4.78 -19.54
C LYS A 330 -13.75 -6.09 -19.03
N ILE A 331 -12.55 -6.06 -18.43
CA ILE A 331 -11.93 -7.23 -17.80
C ILE A 331 -12.93 -7.82 -16.80
N SER A 332 -13.19 -9.12 -16.94
CA SER A 332 -14.13 -9.83 -16.08
C SER A 332 -13.65 -9.78 -14.62
N PRO A 333 -14.53 -9.56 -13.63
CA PRO A 333 -14.18 -9.72 -12.21
C PRO A 333 -13.71 -11.13 -11.82
N ASN A 334 -13.93 -12.13 -12.68
CA ASN A 334 -13.47 -13.51 -12.50
C ASN A 334 -12.20 -13.83 -13.31
N ASP A 335 -11.65 -12.85 -14.04
CA ASP A 335 -10.39 -13.01 -14.76
C ASP A 335 -9.22 -13.26 -13.77
N PRO A 336 -8.22 -14.08 -14.10
CA PRO A 336 -7.05 -14.27 -13.25
C PRO A 336 -6.32 -12.97 -12.86
N GLN A 337 -6.41 -11.93 -13.69
CA GLN A 337 -5.85 -10.60 -13.46
C GLN A 337 -6.90 -9.55 -13.06
N ALA A 338 -8.08 -9.96 -12.59
CA ALA A 338 -9.15 -9.04 -12.18
C ALA A 338 -8.75 -8.09 -11.04
N ASN A 339 -7.70 -8.41 -10.27
CA ASN A 339 -7.15 -7.55 -9.22
C ASN A 339 -6.73 -6.17 -9.76
N VAL A 340 -6.43 -6.03 -11.05
CA VAL A 340 -6.07 -4.74 -11.66
C VAL A 340 -7.23 -3.76 -11.72
N LEU A 341 -8.48 -4.23 -11.67
CA LEU A 341 -9.67 -3.39 -11.75
C LEU A 341 -9.71 -2.32 -10.65
N VAL A 342 -9.07 -2.56 -9.49
CA VAL A 342 -8.93 -1.56 -8.42
C VAL A 342 -8.15 -0.31 -8.84
N SER A 343 -7.32 -0.44 -9.87
CA SER A 343 -6.49 0.63 -10.44
C SER A 343 -7.01 1.13 -11.79
N VAL A 344 -8.22 0.73 -12.20
CA VAL A 344 -8.87 1.19 -13.44
C VAL A 344 -10.04 2.10 -13.06
N ALA A 345 -9.97 3.39 -13.39
CA ALA A 345 -10.96 4.34 -12.94
C ALA A 345 -12.36 4.06 -13.53
N GLY A 346 -13.38 4.14 -12.67
CA GLY A 346 -14.78 3.93 -13.05
C GLY A 346 -15.28 2.49 -12.91
N THR A 347 -14.42 1.54 -12.59
CA THR A 347 -14.84 0.17 -12.24
C THR A 347 -15.48 0.13 -10.84
N PRO A 348 -16.38 -0.83 -10.56
CA PRO A 348 -16.86 -1.10 -9.21
C PRO A 348 -15.76 -1.29 -8.17
N GLN A 349 -14.70 -2.00 -8.55
CA GLN A 349 -13.57 -2.36 -7.70
C GLN A 349 -12.72 -1.14 -7.32
N ALA A 350 -12.47 -0.21 -8.27
CA ALA A 350 -11.76 1.03 -7.97
C ALA A 350 -12.58 1.92 -7.02
N LYS A 351 -13.91 1.96 -7.18
CA LYS A 351 -14.79 2.70 -6.27
C LYS A 351 -14.77 2.09 -4.87
N GLU A 352 -14.87 0.77 -4.76
CA GLU A 352 -14.77 0.07 -3.48
C GLU A 352 -13.41 0.29 -2.81
N ALA A 353 -12.31 0.15 -3.56
CA ALA A 353 -10.96 0.37 -3.06
C ALA A 353 -10.76 1.80 -2.55
N ALA A 354 -11.32 2.80 -3.25
CA ALA A 354 -11.30 4.19 -2.80
C ALA A 354 -12.07 4.37 -1.49
N ILE A 355 -13.21 3.70 -1.30
CA ILE A 355 -13.94 3.70 -0.03
C ILE A 355 -13.09 3.05 1.06
N ALA A 356 -12.57 1.85 0.81
CA ALA A 356 -11.74 1.11 1.76
C ALA A 356 -10.51 1.92 2.21
N ALA A 357 -9.85 2.64 1.30
CA ALA A 357 -8.71 3.50 1.60
C ALA A 357 -9.04 4.69 2.52
N THR A 358 -10.31 5.10 2.59
CA THR A 358 -10.76 6.16 3.51
C THR A 358 -11.15 5.65 4.90
N ILE A 359 -11.19 4.33 5.09
CA ILE A 359 -11.53 3.72 6.37
C ILE A 359 -10.30 3.84 7.30
N PRO A 360 -10.41 4.55 8.43
CA PRO A 360 -9.28 4.68 9.35
C PRO A 360 -8.87 3.31 9.91
N GLN A 361 -7.64 2.91 9.63
CA GLN A 361 -7.02 1.75 10.26
C GLN A 361 -6.45 2.18 11.60
N THR A 362 -7.06 1.74 12.70
CA THR A 362 -6.58 2.10 14.05
C THR A 362 -5.67 0.99 14.58
N SER A 363 -4.44 1.36 14.90
CA SER A 363 -3.53 0.53 15.69
C SER A 363 -3.24 1.25 17.00
N THR A 364 -3.46 0.57 18.12
CA THR A 364 -3.20 1.16 19.44
C THR A 364 -1.74 0.95 19.81
N VAL A 365 -0.99 2.03 19.94
CA VAL A 365 0.37 2.03 20.49
C VAL A 365 0.33 2.60 21.90
N LYS A 366 1.01 1.95 22.85
CA LYS A 366 1.17 2.52 24.20
C LYS A 366 1.99 3.80 24.10
N ARG A 367 1.55 4.90 24.70
CA ARG A 367 2.29 6.16 24.69
C ARG A 367 3.69 6.05 25.31
N SER A 368 3.91 5.05 26.16
CA SER A 368 5.21 4.72 26.76
C SER A 368 6.11 3.87 25.86
N THR A 369 5.66 3.48 24.66
CA THR A 369 6.49 2.70 23.73
C THR A 369 7.66 3.57 23.27
N THR A 370 8.87 3.10 23.54
CA THR A 370 10.11 3.69 23.04
C THR A 370 10.62 2.90 21.83
N THR A 371 11.30 3.57 20.90
CA THR A 371 12.04 2.92 19.82
C THR A 371 13.48 3.43 19.81
N THR A 372 14.41 2.61 19.34
CA THR A 372 15.81 3.01 19.14
C THR A 372 16.03 3.21 17.65
N VAL A 373 16.51 4.39 17.26
CA VAL A 373 16.87 4.71 15.89
C VAL A 373 18.37 4.94 15.87
N SER A 374 19.08 4.15 15.08
CA SER A 374 20.50 4.34 14.84
C SER A 374 20.69 5.40 13.77
N TYR A 375 21.74 6.22 13.91
CA TYR A 375 22.11 7.23 12.93
C TYR A 375 23.59 7.12 12.62
N SER A 376 23.96 7.43 11.37
CA SER A 376 25.35 7.66 10.98
C SER A 376 25.78 9.05 11.48
N GLY A 377 26.28 9.11 12.72
CA GLY A 377 26.65 10.35 13.40
C GLY A 377 25.47 11.06 14.08
N ALA A 378 25.55 12.38 14.24
CA ALA A 378 24.44 13.16 14.78
C ALA A 378 23.23 13.14 13.83
N PRO A 379 21.97 13.08 14.32
CA PRO A 379 20.79 13.06 13.46
C PRO A 379 20.71 14.27 12.52
N GLN A 380 20.46 13.99 11.24
CA GLN A 380 20.29 15.00 10.19
C GLN A 380 18.89 14.84 9.59
N PHE A 381 18.17 15.95 9.48
CA PHE A 381 16.80 15.97 8.98
C PHE A 381 16.66 16.87 7.75
N ALA A 382 16.09 16.33 6.69
CA ALA A 382 15.69 17.09 5.50
C ALA A 382 14.17 17.30 5.48
N PRO A 383 13.68 18.44 4.96
CA PRO A 383 12.25 18.65 4.76
C PRO A 383 11.68 17.68 3.74
N VAL A 384 10.44 17.25 3.96
CA VAL A 384 9.63 16.61 2.90
C VAL A 384 8.92 17.75 2.17
N GLU A 385 9.33 18.00 0.93
CA GLU A 385 8.83 19.10 0.11
C GLU A 385 7.29 19.10 0.04
N GLY A 386 6.68 20.29 0.11
CA GLY A 386 5.22 20.44 0.14
C GLY A 386 4.55 20.09 1.47
N THR A 387 5.30 19.72 2.52
CA THR A 387 4.73 19.37 3.84
C THR A 387 5.44 20.05 5.00
N ALA A 388 4.84 20.01 6.20
CA ALA A 388 5.49 20.44 7.44
C ALA A 388 6.41 19.36 8.05
N LEU A 389 6.52 18.19 7.41
CA LEU A 389 7.26 17.04 7.93
C LEU A 389 8.74 17.11 7.52
N LYS A 390 9.58 16.46 8.32
CA LYS A 390 10.99 16.22 8.02
C LYS A 390 11.28 14.73 8.14
N TYR A 391 12.20 14.23 7.33
CA TYR A 391 12.69 12.86 7.41
C TYR A 391 14.19 12.85 7.74
N ALA A 392 14.64 11.81 8.42
CA ALA A 392 16.05 11.66 8.70
C ALA A 392 16.80 11.15 7.47
N VAL A 393 17.91 11.78 7.12
CA VAL A 393 18.70 11.44 5.91
C VAL A 393 19.89 10.53 6.21
N ASN A 394 20.14 10.25 7.49
CA ASN A 394 21.31 9.49 7.95
C ASN A 394 20.94 8.41 8.97
N THR A 395 19.74 7.83 8.88
CA THR A 395 19.34 6.63 9.66
C THR A 395 19.88 5.35 9.05
#